data_AF-A0AAN4L612-F1
#
_entry.id   AF-A0AAN4L612-F1
#
_cell.length_a   1.000
_cell.length_b   1.000
_cell.length_c   1.000
_cell.angle_alpha   90.00
_cell.angle_beta   90.00
_cell.angle_gamma   90.00
#
_symmetry.space_group_name_H-M   'P 1'
#
loop_
_entity.id
_entity.type
_entity.pdbx_description
1 polymer ?
#
loop_
_entity_poly.entity_id
_entity_poly.type
_entity_poly.pdbx_seq_one_letter_code
_entity_poly.pdbx_strand_id
1 'polypeptide(L)'
;MLWNTIWISLILILCLTYIWFKYRTFLREKNARVPEQESFTIDMLIEKVKNSLHELSHSQLADAGLHEEEYRRRINQRAEMRKALKGCVSGSISDKTYVKNLIGDLLTRSIGLNKSNVDEVILFAEPDLLTIQDRFEIVFYLYRQQFGVDALSRMIDTYDLGRLRMEEGTDDGGSYYISEEDIQYVFECEYRELGFREKTDIIVQRIYQHYKGFSVVDEIRDQRIDGVSGGVSGMLDAVHNMGLRKPASWNDLLDQGLEDNAHEEPLSGMESVWIFYKGKSIHLSFLSFGSIRELKRVCQNIYKYNYPGQLSEASGYKVNEMKDGSRVVVVRPPFAESWAFFVRKFDIPNASLEQLITGNNADLPITLLQYLMKGSRITAVTGAQGSGKTTLLMAMVKHIYASYTLRVQEMAFELQLRRIYSRRNILSFRETEHISGQQGLDLQKKTDGTVNILGEVASDEVAAWMIQMSQVASLFTLFTHHAKTFRDLVFSLRNSLLKTGMFQHEHIAEEQVVSVINFDVHMKKDAEGRRYIERITECLPRANQGDSVEERAGFTFHNVVEYRDGAYVATAPISSGSMVDMREQMTLQDAEKFELFMKQHWGDQHDN
;
A
#
# COMPACT_ATOMS: atom_id res chain seq x y z
N MET A 1 50.72 59.54 -63.31
CA MET A 1 50.67 58.86 -61.99
C MET A 1 49.36 59.12 -61.23
N LEU A 2 48.86 60.36 -61.13
CA LEU A 2 47.65 60.70 -60.37
C LEU A 2 46.34 59.98 -60.81
N TRP A 3 46.16 59.71 -62.10
CA TRP A 3 44.95 59.02 -62.59
C TRP A 3 44.91 57.53 -62.20
N ASN A 4 46.06 56.83 -62.23
CA ASN A 4 46.13 55.43 -61.81
C ASN A 4 45.87 55.28 -60.31
N THR A 5 46.34 56.22 -59.48
CA THR A 5 46.08 56.18 -58.03
C THR A 5 44.61 56.39 -57.71
N ILE A 6 43.89 57.21 -58.49
CA ILE A 6 42.44 57.40 -58.34
C ILE A 6 41.68 56.13 -58.73
N TRP A 7 42.02 55.49 -59.86
CA TRP A 7 41.37 54.26 -60.28
C TRP A 7 41.61 53.08 -59.32
N ILE A 8 42.83 52.94 -58.81
CA ILE A 8 43.18 51.90 -57.83
C ILE A 8 42.39 52.11 -56.53
N SER A 9 42.29 53.35 -56.05
CA SER A 9 41.52 53.64 -54.83
C SER A 9 40.01 53.44 -55.02
N LEU A 10 39.48 53.72 -56.21
CA LEU A 10 38.07 53.47 -56.55
C LEU A 10 37.75 51.97 -56.58
N ILE A 11 38.64 51.15 -57.16
CA ILE A 11 38.53 49.68 -57.15
C ILE A 11 38.63 49.14 -55.72
N LEU A 12 39.54 49.69 -54.91
CA LEU A 12 39.71 49.26 -53.52
C LEU A 12 38.44 49.53 -52.69
N ILE A 13 37.82 50.71 -52.88
CA ILE A 13 36.55 51.07 -52.24
C ILE A 13 35.42 50.15 -52.69
N LEU A 14 35.37 49.79 -53.98
CA LEU A 14 34.38 48.86 -54.52
C LEU A 14 34.56 47.44 -53.95
N CYS A 15 35.80 46.97 -53.83
CA CYS A 15 36.10 45.70 -53.19
C CYS A 15 35.75 45.69 -51.71
N LEU A 16 36.10 46.76 -50.97
CA LEU A 16 35.77 46.88 -49.54
C LEU A 16 34.27 46.98 -49.29
N THR A 17 33.53 47.69 -50.14
CA THR A 17 32.05 47.77 -50.04
C THR A 17 31.40 46.44 -50.39
N TYR A 18 31.93 45.70 -51.39
CA TYR A 18 31.46 44.36 -51.71
C TYR A 18 31.73 43.35 -50.58
N ILE A 19 32.93 43.36 -50.00
CA ILE A 19 33.31 42.52 -48.85
C ILE A 19 32.44 42.86 -47.64
N TRP A 20 32.22 44.15 -47.36
CA TRP A 20 31.35 44.59 -46.28
C TRP A 20 29.90 44.16 -46.50
N PHE A 21 29.39 44.23 -47.73
CA PHE A 21 28.04 43.77 -48.07
C PHE A 21 27.90 42.26 -47.89
N LYS A 22 28.86 41.47 -48.38
CA LYS A 22 28.94 40.00 -48.17
C LYS A 22 29.04 39.62 -46.69
N TYR A 23 29.85 40.36 -45.92
CA TYR A 23 30.00 40.15 -44.48
C TYR A 23 28.71 40.50 -43.74
N ARG A 24 28.01 41.56 -44.15
CA ARG A 24 26.73 41.96 -43.57
C ARG A 24 25.59 41.00 -43.94
N THR A 25 25.57 40.44 -45.15
CA THR A 25 24.62 39.37 -45.52
C THR A 25 24.91 38.07 -44.78
N PHE A 26 26.19 37.70 -44.61
CA PHE A 26 26.58 36.53 -43.82
C PHE A 26 26.24 36.70 -42.32
N LEU A 27 26.46 37.87 -41.75
CA LEU A 27 26.00 38.21 -40.39
C LEU A 27 24.48 38.25 -40.30
N ARG A 28 23.76 38.61 -41.36
CA ARG A 28 22.29 38.59 -41.41
C ARG A 28 21.74 37.18 -41.56
N GLU A 29 22.46 36.25 -42.19
CA GLU A 29 22.15 34.81 -42.21
C GLU A 29 22.50 34.14 -40.88
N LYS A 30 23.61 34.55 -40.23
CA LYS A 30 24.01 34.07 -38.90
C LYS A 30 23.13 34.63 -37.77
N ASN A 31 22.66 35.88 -37.90
CA ASN A 31 21.76 36.55 -36.96
C ASN A 31 20.29 36.50 -37.39
N ALA A 32 19.97 35.90 -38.55
CA ALA A 32 18.62 35.44 -38.81
C ALA A 32 18.41 34.35 -37.77
N ARG A 33 17.70 34.69 -36.70
CA ARG A 33 17.13 33.71 -35.80
C ARG A 33 16.44 32.69 -36.69
N VAL A 34 17.04 31.50 -36.83
CA VAL A 34 16.26 30.31 -37.12
C VAL A 34 15.14 30.39 -36.08
N PRO A 35 13.85 30.48 -36.46
CA PRO A 35 12.80 30.41 -35.47
C PRO A 35 13.11 29.16 -34.64
N GLU A 36 13.30 29.32 -33.33
CA GLU A 36 13.49 28.19 -32.42
C GLU A 36 12.40 27.20 -32.78
N GLN A 37 12.80 26.08 -33.37
CA GLN A 37 11.92 24.96 -33.54
C GLN A 37 11.67 24.53 -32.10
N GLU A 38 10.54 24.96 -31.52
CA GLU A 38 10.21 24.68 -30.12
C GLU A 38 10.30 23.17 -29.94
N SER A 39 11.40 22.68 -29.34
CA SER A 39 11.57 21.26 -29.13
C SER A 39 10.49 20.81 -28.15
N PHE A 40 9.64 19.89 -28.58
CA PHE A 40 8.55 19.35 -27.76
C PHE A 40 9.12 18.36 -26.73
N THR A 41 9.94 18.83 -25.78
CA THR A 41 10.47 17.98 -24.71
C THR A 41 9.48 17.82 -23.55
N ILE A 42 9.61 16.71 -22.80
CA ILE A 42 8.76 16.45 -21.64
C ILE A 42 8.84 17.57 -20.58
N ASP A 43 10.05 18.08 -20.31
CA ASP A 43 10.26 19.14 -19.33
C ASP A 43 9.61 20.46 -19.74
N MET A 44 9.71 20.81 -21.03
CA MET A 44 9.03 21.99 -21.56
C MET A 44 7.51 21.83 -21.42
N LEU A 45 6.96 20.65 -21.72
CA LEU A 45 5.53 20.40 -21.57
C LEU A 45 5.09 20.48 -20.11
N ILE A 46 5.89 19.97 -19.16
CA ILE A 46 5.63 20.10 -17.72
C ILE A 46 5.53 21.58 -17.33
N GLU A 47 6.48 22.42 -17.75
CA GLU A 47 6.46 23.86 -17.44
C GLU A 47 5.31 24.59 -18.12
N LYS A 48 5.02 24.31 -19.40
CA LYS A 48 3.86 24.89 -20.11
C LYS A 48 2.54 24.51 -19.43
N VAL A 49 2.37 23.26 -19.00
CA VAL A 49 1.18 22.79 -18.27
C VAL A 49 1.08 23.45 -16.90
N LYS A 50 2.19 23.55 -16.14
CA LYS A 50 2.24 24.25 -14.85
C LYS A 50 1.77 25.69 -14.98
N ASN A 51 2.30 26.43 -15.95
CA ASN A 51 1.96 27.82 -16.19
C ASN A 51 0.50 27.98 -16.63
N SER A 52 0.03 27.13 -17.56
CA SER A 52 -1.36 27.15 -18.02
C SER A 52 -2.35 26.91 -16.88
N LEU A 53 -2.08 25.91 -16.03
CA LEU A 53 -2.94 25.62 -14.87
C LEU A 53 -2.88 26.71 -13.80
N HIS A 54 -1.72 27.35 -13.63
CA HIS A 54 -1.56 28.48 -12.73
C HIS A 54 -2.37 29.69 -13.21
N GLU A 55 -2.31 30.02 -14.49
CA GLU A 55 -3.08 31.10 -15.12
C GLU A 55 -4.59 30.83 -15.06
N LEU A 56 -5.03 29.63 -15.42
CA LEU A 56 -6.44 29.22 -15.29
C LEU A 56 -6.92 29.29 -13.84
N SER A 57 -6.03 29.04 -12.88
CA SER A 57 -6.35 29.13 -11.47
C SER A 57 -6.48 30.57 -10.98
N HIS A 58 -5.74 31.54 -11.53
CA HIS A 58 -5.60 32.90 -10.97
C HIS A 58 -6.13 34.04 -11.84
N SER A 59 -6.48 33.78 -13.10
CA SER A 59 -7.00 34.82 -14.00
C SER A 59 -8.26 35.51 -13.43
N GLN A 60 -8.31 36.83 -13.61
CA GLN A 60 -9.46 37.64 -13.23
C GLN A 60 -10.57 37.48 -14.28
N LEU A 61 -11.69 36.89 -13.88
CA LEU A 61 -12.83 36.64 -14.77
C LEU A 61 -13.68 37.91 -15.03
N ALA A 62 -13.39 39.01 -14.34
CA ALA A 62 -14.21 40.23 -14.34
C ALA A 62 -14.10 41.05 -15.64
N ASP A 63 -12.97 40.98 -16.34
CA ASP A 63 -12.72 41.77 -17.57
C ASP A 63 -13.15 41.08 -18.87
N ALA A 64 -13.77 39.90 -18.79
CA ALA A 64 -14.02 39.06 -19.96
C ALA A 64 -15.35 39.35 -20.69
N GLY A 65 -16.17 40.30 -20.22
CA GLY A 65 -17.44 40.68 -20.87
C GLY A 65 -18.44 39.53 -21.04
N LEU A 66 -18.37 38.50 -20.20
CA LEU A 66 -19.12 37.26 -20.34
C LEU A 66 -20.58 37.40 -19.89
N HIS A 67 -21.49 36.69 -20.56
CA HIS A 67 -22.87 36.50 -20.09
C HIS A 67 -22.89 35.81 -18.71
N GLU A 68 -23.89 36.12 -17.88
CA GLU A 68 -23.96 35.69 -16.47
C GLU A 68 -23.91 34.15 -16.29
N GLU A 69 -24.53 33.39 -17.20
CA GLU A 69 -24.46 31.92 -17.19
C GLU A 69 -23.05 31.38 -17.50
N GLU A 70 -22.37 31.96 -18.49
CA GLU A 70 -21.02 31.56 -18.86
C GLU A 70 -20.02 31.94 -17.76
N TYR A 71 -20.21 33.10 -17.14
CA TYR A 71 -19.44 33.54 -15.97
C TYR A 71 -19.59 32.55 -14.80
N ARG A 72 -20.81 32.15 -14.45
CA ARG A 72 -21.06 31.13 -13.40
C ARG A 72 -20.44 29.78 -13.75
N ARG A 73 -20.53 29.33 -15.01
CA ARG A 73 -19.88 28.08 -15.46
C ARG A 73 -18.37 28.13 -15.28
N ARG A 74 -17.69 29.20 -15.70
CA ARG A 74 -16.23 29.35 -15.54
C ARG A 74 -15.81 29.42 -14.07
N ILE A 75 -16.60 30.07 -13.21
CA ILE A 75 -16.35 30.07 -11.76
C ILE A 75 -16.43 28.65 -11.20
N ASN A 76 -17.48 27.90 -11.53
CA ASN A 76 -17.67 26.54 -11.04
C ASN A 76 -16.55 25.61 -11.52
N GLN A 77 -16.20 25.67 -12.80
CA GLN A 77 -15.08 24.90 -13.37
C GLN A 77 -13.75 25.25 -12.67
N ARG A 78 -13.50 26.53 -12.38
CA ARG A 78 -12.29 26.96 -11.65
C ARG A 78 -12.28 26.43 -10.21
N ALA A 79 -13.42 26.47 -9.53
CA ALA A 79 -13.55 25.95 -8.17
C ALA A 79 -13.33 24.44 -8.11
N GLU A 80 -13.92 23.70 -9.05
CA GLU A 80 -13.74 22.26 -9.21
C GLU A 80 -12.29 21.89 -9.51
N MET A 81 -11.66 22.59 -10.46
CA MET A 81 -10.24 22.42 -10.76
C MET A 81 -9.35 22.68 -9.55
N ARG A 82 -9.54 23.78 -8.83
CA ARG A 82 -8.77 24.07 -7.60
C ARG A 82 -8.97 23.00 -6.53
N LYS A 83 -10.19 22.47 -6.40
CA LYS A 83 -10.50 21.36 -5.49
C LYS A 83 -9.76 20.09 -5.91
N ALA A 84 -9.82 19.72 -7.19
CA ALA A 84 -9.14 18.55 -7.73
C ALA A 84 -7.61 18.65 -7.57
N LEU A 85 -7.01 19.80 -7.91
CA LEU A 85 -5.56 20.04 -7.75
C LEU A 85 -5.09 19.92 -6.29
N LYS A 86 -5.94 20.29 -5.32
CA LYS A 86 -5.67 20.04 -3.89
C LYS A 86 -5.87 18.58 -3.52
N GLY A 87 -6.92 17.94 -4.04
CA GLY A 87 -7.28 16.55 -3.78
C GLY A 87 -6.28 15.52 -4.33
N CYS A 88 -5.56 15.82 -5.41
CA CYS A 88 -4.53 14.94 -5.98
C CYS A 88 -3.43 14.57 -4.96
N VAL A 89 -3.00 15.54 -4.14
CA VAL A 89 -1.98 15.34 -3.10
C VAL A 89 -2.42 14.33 -2.03
N SER A 90 -3.73 14.12 -1.87
CA SER A 90 -4.27 13.12 -0.93
C SER A 90 -4.40 11.70 -1.51
N GLY A 91 -3.99 11.45 -2.76
CA GLY A 91 -4.13 10.14 -3.40
C GLY A 91 -5.54 9.85 -3.92
N SER A 92 -6.33 10.90 -4.20
CA SER A 92 -7.68 10.78 -4.74
C SER A 92 -7.69 10.35 -6.21
N ILE A 93 -8.23 9.17 -6.51
CA ILE A 93 -8.33 8.65 -7.89
C ILE A 93 -9.22 9.55 -8.76
N SER A 94 -10.37 10.00 -8.25
CA SER A 94 -11.28 10.87 -9.01
C SER A 94 -10.64 12.21 -9.38
N ASP A 95 -9.93 12.82 -8.43
CA ASP A 95 -9.25 14.10 -8.67
C ASP A 95 -8.07 13.92 -9.62
N LYS A 96 -7.31 12.81 -9.49
CA LYS A 96 -6.25 12.42 -10.43
C LYS A 96 -6.79 12.29 -11.85
N THR A 97 -7.89 11.57 -12.05
CA THR A 97 -8.53 11.42 -13.37
C THR A 97 -8.97 12.77 -13.94
N TYR A 98 -9.59 13.63 -13.12
CA TYR A 98 -9.98 14.97 -13.55
C TYR A 98 -8.78 15.80 -14.02
N VAL A 99 -7.69 15.82 -13.23
CA VAL A 99 -6.49 16.59 -13.57
C VAL A 99 -5.79 16.03 -14.81
N LYS A 100 -5.69 14.70 -14.96
CA LYS A 100 -5.14 14.08 -16.18
C LYS A 100 -5.93 14.48 -17.43
N ASN A 101 -7.26 14.43 -17.37
CA ASN A 101 -8.10 14.85 -18.49
C ASN A 101 -7.86 16.33 -18.85
N LEU A 102 -7.74 17.19 -17.84
CA LEU A 102 -7.44 18.61 -18.03
C LEU A 102 -6.06 18.83 -18.68
N ILE A 103 -5.04 18.08 -18.24
CA ILE A 103 -3.71 18.12 -18.86
C ILE A 103 -3.79 17.67 -20.33
N GLY A 104 -4.51 16.58 -20.63
CA GLY A 104 -4.70 16.11 -22.01
C GLY A 104 -5.39 17.14 -22.92
N ASP A 105 -6.42 17.81 -22.41
CA ASP A 105 -7.09 18.91 -23.13
C ASP A 105 -6.14 20.10 -23.35
N LEU A 106 -5.32 20.48 -22.36
CA LEU A 106 -4.33 21.55 -22.50
C LEU A 106 -3.26 21.21 -23.54
N LEU A 107 -2.73 19.98 -23.51
CA LEU A 107 -1.72 19.54 -24.45
C LEU A 107 -2.23 19.62 -25.88
N THR A 108 -3.42 19.09 -26.14
CA THR A 108 -3.96 18.98 -27.49
C THR A 108 -4.55 20.28 -28.03
N ARG A 109 -5.24 21.07 -27.19
CA ARG A 109 -5.98 22.26 -27.64
C ARG A 109 -5.19 23.56 -27.52
N SER A 110 -4.37 23.69 -26.47
CA SER A 110 -3.69 24.95 -26.14
C SER A 110 -2.21 24.91 -26.49
N ILE A 111 -1.52 23.82 -26.15
CA ILE A 111 -0.08 23.69 -26.36
C ILE A 111 0.25 23.17 -27.76
N GLY A 112 -0.69 22.48 -28.41
CA GLY A 112 -0.58 22.07 -29.82
C GLY A 112 0.04 20.68 -30.04
N LEU A 113 0.01 19.79 -29.05
CA LEU A 113 0.40 18.39 -29.21
C LEU A 113 -0.56 17.67 -30.17
N ASN A 114 0.00 17.07 -31.22
CA ASN A 114 -0.74 16.46 -32.31
C ASN A 114 0.05 15.28 -32.94
N LYS A 115 -0.50 14.65 -33.98
CA LYS A 115 0.09 13.44 -34.58
C LYS A 115 1.48 13.64 -35.16
N SER A 116 1.87 14.86 -35.56
CA SER A 116 3.17 15.10 -36.19
C SER A 116 4.30 15.37 -35.21
N ASN A 117 4.00 15.80 -33.97
CA ASN A 117 5.01 16.17 -32.97
C ASN A 117 4.96 15.31 -31.70
N VAL A 118 4.00 14.40 -31.56
CA VAL A 118 3.92 13.52 -30.39
C VAL A 118 5.17 12.65 -30.19
N ASP A 119 5.79 12.26 -31.31
CA ASP A 119 7.00 11.44 -31.34
C ASP A 119 8.28 12.26 -31.05
N GLU A 120 8.19 13.60 -30.98
CA GLU A 120 9.28 14.46 -30.50
C GLU A 120 9.39 14.47 -28.97
N VAL A 121 8.29 14.12 -28.27
CA VAL A 121 8.22 14.10 -26.81
C VAL A 121 8.80 12.81 -26.24
N ILE A 122 8.37 11.69 -26.80
CA ILE A 122 8.85 10.34 -26.53
C ILE A 122 8.96 9.66 -27.89
N LEU A 123 10.07 8.97 -28.13
CA LEU A 123 10.41 8.38 -29.44
C LEU A 123 9.57 7.12 -29.77
N PHE A 124 8.23 7.18 -29.73
CA PHE A 124 7.38 6.01 -29.94
C PHE A 124 7.52 5.41 -31.36
N ALA A 125 7.95 6.21 -32.34
CA ALA A 125 8.22 5.78 -33.70
C ALA A 125 9.54 4.99 -33.85
N GLU A 126 10.44 5.08 -32.87
CA GLU A 126 11.75 4.40 -32.86
C GLU A 126 11.91 3.58 -31.57
N PRO A 127 11.23 2.41 -31.44
CA PRO A 127 11.20 1.63 -30.21
C PRO A 127 12.57 1.24 -29.63
N ASP A 128 13.57 1.12 -30.49
CA ASP A 128 14.95 0.78 -30.12
C ASP A 128 15.64 1.90 -29.34
N LEU A 129 15.20 3.16 -29.51
CA LEU A 129 15.74 4.35 -28.84
C LEU A 129 14.97 4.74 -27.57
N LEU A 130 13.88 4.03 -27.25
CA LEU A 130 13.13 4.25 -26.02
C LEU A 130 13.97 3.93 -24.79
N THR A 131 13.88 4.77 -23.77
CA THR A 131 14.48 4.48 -22.47
C THR A 131 13.78 3.30 -21.78
N ILE A 132 14.41 2.68 -20.79
CA ILE A 132 13.78 1.59 -20.03
C ILE A 132 12.50 2.07 -19.33
N GLN A 133 12.47 3.31 -18.84
CA GLN A 133 11.26 3.88 -18.26
C GLN A 133 10.15 4.06 -19.30
N ASP A 134 10.47 4.46 -20.54
CA ASP A 134 9.49 4.52 -21.63
C ASP A 134 8.90 3.16 -21.94
N ARG A 135 9.77 2.16 -22.06
CA ARG A 135 9.39 0.77 -22.32
C ARG A 135 8.44 0.26 -21.23
N PHE A 136 8.79 0.47 -19.97
CA PHE A 136 7.93 0.14 -18.84
C PHE A 136 6.58 0.86 -18.91
N GLU A 137 6.56 2.19 -19.08
CA GLU A 137 5.31 2.95 -19.07
C GLU A 137 4.39 2.59 -20.24
N ILE A 138 4.94 2.26 -21.42
CA ILE A 138 4.18 1.78 -22.57
C ILE A 138 3.52 0.44 -22.26
N VAL A 139 4.30 -0.57 -21.85
CA VAL A 139 3.77 -1.90 -21.51
C VAL A 139 2.76 -1.81 -20.38
N PHE A 140 3.09 -1.02 -19.35
CA PHE A 140 2.24 -0.85 -18.19
C PHE A 140 0.91 -0.18 -18.57
N TYR A 141 0.93 0.81 -19.47
CA TYR A 141 -0.29 1.38 -20.04
C TYR A 141 -1.14 0.32 -20.75
N LEU A 142 -0.53 -0.51 -21.61
CA LEU A 142 -1.23 -1.58 -22.33
C LEU A 142 -1.87 -2.59 -21.37
N TYR A 143 -1.12 -3.04 -20.37
CA TYR A 143 -1.62 -3.94 -19.32
C TYR A 143 -2.76 -3.31 -18.52
N ARG A 144 -2.69 -2.00 -18.24
CA ARG A 144 -3.78 -1.29 -17.55
C ARG A 144 -5.05 -1.20 -18.35
N GLN A 145 -4.97 -1.05 -19.67
CA GLN A 145 -6.16 -1.09 -20.52
C GLN A 145 -6.87 -2.45 -20.42
N GLN A 146 -6.11 -3.53 -20.24
CA GLN A 146 -6.64 -4.90 -20.17
C GLN A 146 -7.05 -5.34 -18.77
N PHE A 147 -6.25 -5.03 -17.74
CA PHE A 147 -6.38 -5.58 -16.39
C PHE A 147 -6.69 -4.53 -15.30
N GLY A 148 -6.78 -3.26 -15.66
CA GLY A 148 -7.11 -2.19 -14.71
C GLY A 148 -6.10 -2.06 -13.58
N VAL A 149 -6.55 -2.23 -12.33
CA VAL A 149 -5.70 -2.14 -11.12
C VAL A 149 -4.82 -3.38 -10.88
N ASP A 150 -5.08 -4.46 -11.61
CA ASP A 150 -4.31 -5.71 -11.52
C ASP A 150 -3.13 -5.75 -12.50
N ALA A 151 -2.88 -4.68 -13.26
CA ALA A 151 -1.91 -4.67 -14.36
C ALA A 151 -0.48 -5.04 -13.91
N LEU A 152 0.04 -4.41 -12.87
CA LEU A 152 1.39 -4.72 -12.38
C LEU A 152 1.47 -6.15 -11.83
N SER A 153 0.47 -6.56 -11.06
CA SER A 153 0.38 -7.90 -10.48
C SER A 153 0.33 -8.98 -11.56
N ARG A 154 -0.42 -8.73 -12.65
CA ARG A 154 -0.48 -9.62 -13.81
C ARG A 154 0.83 -9.69 -14.56
N MET A 155 1.51 -8.55 -14.75
CA MET A 155 2.82 -8.52 -15.40
C MET A 155 3.85 -9.33 -14.60
N ILE A 156 3.91 -9.11 -13.27
CA ILE A 156 4.82 -9.85 -12.38
C ILE A 156 4.54 -11.36 -12.42
N ASP A 157 3.28 -11.76 -12.33
CA ASP A 157 2.90 -13.18 -12.32
C ASP A 157 3.11 -13.86 -13.68
N THR A 158 2.86 -13.16 -14.80
CA THR A 158 2.95 -13.72 -16.15
C THR A 158 4.39 -13.99 -16.56
N TYR A 159 5.29 -13.09 -16.18
CA TYR A 159 6.72 -13.15 -16.56
C TYR A 159 7.63 -13.64 -15.42
N ASP A 160 7.05 -14.11 -14.31
CA ASP A 160 7.78 -14.54 -13.11
C ASP A 160 8.86 -13.52 -12.68
N LEU A 161 8.48 -12.24 -12.66
CA LEU A 161 9.40 -11.15 -12.33
C LEU A 161 9.75 -11.13 -10.83
N GLY A 162 8.91 -11.73 -9.99
CA GLY A 162 9.10 -11.85 -8.53
C GLY A 162 9.90 -13.07 -8.10
N ARG A 163 10.75 -13.62 -8.96
CA ARG A 163 11.64 -14.76 -8.67
C ARG A 163 12.81 -14.35 -7.79
N LEU A 164 13.24 -15.26 -6.90
CA LEU A 164 14.45 -15.06 -6.09
C LEU A 164 15.66 -15.17 -7.00
N ARG A 165 16.57 -14.18 -6.94
CA ARG A 165 17.82 -14.18 -7.70
C ARG A 165 18.98 -14.25 -6.75
N MET A 166 19.91 -15.15 -7.04
CA MET A 166 21.20 -15.18 -6.35
C MET A 166 22.13 -14.25 -7.08
N GLU A 167 22.73 -13.30 -6.38
CA GLU A 167 23.82 -12.51 -6.95
C GLU A 167 25.08 -13.36 -7.00
N GLU A 168 25.79 -13.33 -8.14
CA GLU A 168 27.05 -14.05 -8.28
C GLU A 168 28.09 -13.43 -7.34
N GLY A 169 28.53 -14.21 -6.34
CA GLY A 169 29.63 -13.81 -5.44
C GLY A 169 29.23 -13.23 -4.08
N THR A 170 27.94 -13.23 -3.72
CA THR A 170 27.47 -12.88 -2.37
C THR A 170 26.94 -14.12 -1.63
N ASP A 171 27.27 -14.28 -0.35
CA ASP A 171 26.76 -15.36 0.52
C ASP A 171 25.32 -15.06 1.04
N ASP A 172 24.68 -14.02 0.49
CA ASP A 172 23.57 -13.31 1.09
C ASP A 172 22.21 -13.83 0.59
N GLY A 173 22.00 -15.15 0.54
CA GLY A 173 20.67 -15.80 0.44
C GLY A 173 19.74 -15.42 -0.74
N GLY A 174 20.19 -14.56 -1.67
CA GLY A 174 19.45 -14.02 -2.80
C GLY A 174 18.54 -12.82 -2.47
N SER A 175 18.21 -12.05 -3.50
CA SER A 175 17.33 -10.87 -3.45
C SER A 175 16.21 -10.96 -4.50
N TYR A 176 15.13 -10.20 -4.32
CA TYR A 176 14.06 -10.08 -5.31
C TYR A 176 14.15 -8.72 -5.99
N TYR A 177 14.39 -8.71 -7.30
CA TYR A 177 14.41 -7.49 -8.10
C TYR A 177 13.88 -7.72 -9.52
N ILE A 178 13.37 -6.64 -10.11
CA ILE A 178 13.03 -6.53 -11.52
C ILE A 178 14.06 -5.59 -12.14
N SER A 179 14.83 -6.10 -13.10
CA SER A 179 15.93 -5.38 -13.75
C SER A 179 15.51 -4.72 -15.06
N GLU A 180 16.42 -3.95 -15.63
CA GLU A 180 16.23 -3.34 -16.95
C GLU A 180 16.04 -4.41 -18.03
N GLU A 181 16.78 -5.52 -17.95
CA GLU A 181 16.66 -6.64 -18.89
C GLU A 181 15.30 -7.32 -18.81
N ASP A 182 14.70 -7.41 -17.61
CA ASP A 182 13.34 -7.95 -17.50
C ASP A 182 12.33 -7.05 -18.17
N ILE A 183 12.41 -5.73 -17.94
CA ILE A 183 11.50 -4.77 -18.57
C ILE A 183 11.70 -4.77 -20.09
N GLN A 184 12.95 -4.88 -20.54
CA GLN A 184 13.26 -5.03 -21.95
C GLN A 184 12.58 -6.26 -22.55
N TYR A 185 12.70 -7.42 -21.89
CA TYR A 185 12.09 -8.66 -22.34
C TYR A 185 10.56 -8.57 -22.38
N VAL A 186 9.93 -8.02 -21.35
CA VAL A 186 8.47 -7.82 -21.32
C VAL A 186 8.05 -6.88 -22.45
N PHE A 187 8.80 -5.81 -22.71
CA PHE A 187 8.53 -4.88 -23.81
C PHE A 187 8.58 -5.59 -25.15
N GLU A 188 9.61 -6.38 -25.42
CA GLU A 188 9.71 -7.15 -26.67
C GLU A 188 8.56 -8.14 -26.88
N CYS A 189 8.02 -8.70 -25.79
CA CYS A 189 6.90 -9.64 -25.84
C CYS A 189 5.54 -8.95 -26.05
N GLU A 190 5.33 -7.78 -25.45
CA GLU A 190 4.01 -7.16 -25.31
C GLU A 190 3.79 -5.94 -26.19
N TYR A 191 4.87 -5.36 -26.73
CA TYR A 191 4.79 -4.11 -27.48
C TYR A 191 3.92 -4.27 -28.74
N ARG A 192 3.11 -3.25 -28.97
CA ARG A 192 2.42 -3.01 -30.24
C ARG A 192 2.43 -1.53 -30.57
N GLU A 193 2.20 -1.22 -31.84
CA GLU A 193 2.07 0.16 -32.28
C GLU A 193 0.92 0.88 -31.54
N LEU A 194 1.20 2.12 -31.12
CA LEU A 194 0.30 2.94 -30.32
C LEU A 194 -0.39 4.01 -31.19
N GLY A 195 -1.69 4.17 -30.98
CA GLY A 195 -2.44 5.28 -31.56
C GLY A 195 -2.09 6.61 -30.90
N PHE A 196 -2.34 7.73 -31.59
CA PHE A 196 -2.08 9.08 -31.08
C PHE A 196 -2.69 9.35 -29.68
N ARG A 197 -3.90 8.84 -29.44
CA ARG A 197 -4.57 8.98 -28.13
C ARG A 197 -3.79 8.27 -27.02
N GLU A 198 -3.28 7.07 -27.29
CA GLU A 198 -2.53 6.27 -26.32
C GLU A 198 -1.19 6.92 -26.01
N LYS A 199 -0.47 7.37 -27.06
CA LYS A 199 0.76 8.16 -26.91
C LYS A 199 0.52 9.42 -26.04
N THR A 200 -0.59 10.11 -26.29
CA THR A 200 -0.99 11.29 -25.50
C THR A 200 -1.28 10.93 -24.05
N ASP A 201 -1.99 9.84 -23.79
CA ASP A 201 -2.33 9.40 -22.41
C ASP A 201 -1.06 9.05 -21.60
N ILE A 202 -0.06 8.45 -22.24
CA ILE A 202 1.26 8.15 -21.63
C ILE A 202 1.99 9.46 -21.29
N ILE A 203 2.07 10.40 -22.23
CA ILE A 203 2.66 11.73 -21.98
C ILE A 203 1.93 12.46 -20.85
N VAL A 204 0.59 12.45 -20.86
CA VAL A 204 -0.25 13.04 -19.81
C VAL A 204 0.08 12.44 -18.44
N GLN A 205 0.24 11.12 -18.37
CA GLN A 205 0.62 10.46 -17.13
C GLN A 205 2.00 10.93 -16.65
N ARG A 206 2.99 10.97 -17.54
CA ARG A 206 4.34 11.41 -17.17
C ARG A 206 4.38 12.87 -16.72
N ILE A 207 3.63 13.76 -17.38
CA ILE A 207 3.50 15.14 -16.91
C ILE A 207 2.83 15.18 -15.53
N TYR A 208 1.74 14.43 -15.36
CA TYR A 208 1.01 14.38 -14.10
C TYR A 208 1.91 13.92 -12.95
N GLN A 209 2.71 12.86 -13.12
CA GLN A 209 3.50 12.28 -12.04
C GLN A 209 4.57 13.23 -11.49
N HIS A 210 5.19 14.05 -12.36
CA HIS A 210 6.18 15.07 -11.96
C HIS A 210 5.53 16.35 -11.45
N TYR A 211 4.34 16.71 -11.94
CA TYR A 211 3.66 17.93 -11.49
C TYR A 211 2.87 17.75 -10.19
N LYS A 212 1.92 16.81 -10.15
CA LYS A 212 0.97 16.63 -9.03
C LYS A 212 0.99 15.25 -8.40
N GLY A 213 1.32 14.23 -9.17
CA GLY A 213 1.43 12.86 -8.70
C GLY A 213 2.68 12.65 -7.86
N PHE A 214 2.93 11.38 -7.56
CA PHE A 214 4.03 10.95 -6.69
C PHE A 214 5.23 10.42 -7.47
N SER A 215 5.61 11.08 -8.57
CA SER A 215 6.73 10.67 -9.43
C SER A 215 6.53 9.25 -9.98
N VAL A 216 7.61 8.50 -10.24
CA VAL A 216 7.59 7.15 -10.81
C VAL A 216 6.70 6.14 -10.05
N VAL A 217 6.41 6.38 -8.76
CA VAL A 217 5.52 5.50 -7.98
C VAL A 217 4.03 5.84 -8.11
N ASP A 218 3.67 6.91 -8.84
CA ASP A 218 2.31 7.44 -8.86
C ASP A 218 1.26 6.43 -9.35
N GLU A 219 1.53 5.72 -10.45
CA GLU A 219 0.63 4.68 -10.95
C GLU A 219 0.87 3.31 -10.31
N ILE A 220 2.11 3.01 -9.91
CA ILE A 220 2.48 1.78 -9.20
C ILE A 220 1.71 1.68 -7.88
N ARG A 221 1.63 2.79 -7.12
CA ARG A 221 0.86 2.86 -5.88
C ARG A 221 -0.63 2.53 -6.10
N ASP A 222 -1.19 2.85 -7.26
CA ASP A 222 -2.61 2.60 -7.54
C ASP A 222 -2.91 1.12 -7.85
N GLN A 223 -1.90 0.27 -8.03
CA GLN A 223 -2.05 -1.15 -8.36
C GLN A 223 -2.39 -2.03 -7.16
N ARG A 224 -2.91 -3.24 -7.41
CA ARG A 224 -3.21 -4.26 -6.39
C ARG A 224 -1.93 -4.95 -5.86
N ILE A 225 -1.15 -4.20 -5.09
CA ILE A 225 0.07 -4.61 -4.41
C ILE A 225 -0.06 -4.36 -2.91
N ASP A 226 0.74 -5.03 -2.08
CA ASP A 226 0.68 -4.93 -0.62
C ASP A 226 1.28 -3.61 -0.10
N GLY A 227 2.17 -2.98 -0.87
CA GLY A 227 2.79 -1.71 -0.49
C GLY A 227 3.80 -1.18 -1.50
N VAL A 228 4.22 0.06 -1.31
CA VAL A 228 5.29 0.71 -2.06
C VAL A 228 6.13 1.56 -1.11
N SER A 229 7.46 1.51 -1.25
CA SER A 229 8.39 2.35 -0.50
C SER A 229 9.37 3.04 -1.41
N GLY A 230 9.81 4.23 -0.99
CA GLY A 230 10.73 5.08 -1.70
C GLY A 230 11.85 5.60 -0.80
N GLY A 231 13.07 5.67 -1.32
CA GLY A 231 14.22 6.26 -0.61
C GLY A 231 14.86 5.36 0.46
N VAL A 232 14.71 4.05 0.35
CA VAL A 232 15.10 3.04 1.36
C VAL A 232 16.34 2.22 0.99
N SER A 233 17.03 2.55 -0.10
CA SER A 233 18.23 1.86 -0.58
C SER A 233 19.09 2.78 -1.45
N GLY A 234 20.36 2.40 -1.62
CA GLY A 234 21.30 3.03 -2.55
C GLY A 234 22.35 3.97 -1.94
N MET A 235 22.39 4.22 -0.63
CA MET A 235 23.33 5.22 -0.12
C MET A 235 24.82 4.79 -0.23
N LEU A 236 25.68 5.74 -0.67
CA LEU A 236 27.15 5.90 -0.41
C LEU A 236 28.25 5.52 -1.42
N ASP A 237 28.02 4.84 -2.56
CA ASP A 237 29.14 4.56 -3.48
C ASP A 237 29.42 5.68 -4.51
N ALA A 238 28.39 6.42 -4.95
CA ALA A 238 28.59 7.50 -5.94
C ALA A 238 29.48 8.66 -5.43
N VAL A 239 29.44 8.97 -4.12
CA VAL A 239 30.32 9.98 -3.51
C VAL A 239 31.78 9.48 -3.50
N HIS A 240 32.01 8.18 -3.36
CA HIS A 240 33.35 7.60 -3.34
C HIS A 240 34.05 7.73 -4.72
N ASN A 241 33.29 7.62 -5.81
CA ASN A 241 33.82 7.69 -7.18
C ASN A 241 34.07 9.12 -7.68
N MET A 242 33.41 10.15 -7.11
CA MET A 242 33.61 11.56 -7.50
C MET A 242 34.72 12.29 -6.72
N GLY A 243 35.43 11.62 -5.80
CA GLY A 243 36.53 12.24 -5.03
C GLY A 243 36.08 13.35 -4.06
N LEU A 244 34.78 13.50 -3.84
CA LEU A 244 34.20 14.45 -2.89
C LEU A 244 34.38 13.92 -1.45
N ARG A 245 34.59 14.83 -0.48
CA ARG A 245 34.60 14.47 0.95
C ARG A 245 33.31 13.71 1.26
N LYS A 246 33.40 12.55 1.92
CA LYS A 246 32.23 11.84 2.50
C LYS A 246 31.30 12.88 3.13
N PRO A 247 30.11 13.15 2.57
CA PRO A 247 29.12 13.93 3.27
C PRO A 247 28.76 13.10 4.49
N ALA A 248 28.97 13.68 5.68
CA ALA A 248 28.64 13.04 6.94
C ALA A 248 27.12 13.01 7.15
N SER A 249 26.36 13.83 6.40
CA SER A 249 24.91 13.86 6.45
C SER A 249 24.26 14.28 5.13
N TRP A 250 22.95 14.05 5.01
CA TRP A 250 22.15 14.57 3.91
C TRP A 250 22.19 16.10 3.77
N ASN A 251 22.39 16.85 4.86
CA ASN A 251 22.51 18.31 4.78
C ASN A 251 23.79 18.72 4.04
N ASP A 252 24.86 17.93 4.14
CA ASP A 252 26.12 18.23 3.45
C ASP A 252 25.99 18.08 1.92
N LEU A 253 25.09 17.22 1.44
CA LEU A 253 24.75 17.07 0.02
C LEU A 253 23.95 18.27 -0.50
N LEU A 254 23.01 18.78 0.31
CA LEU A 254 22.20 19.96 -0.05
C LEU A 254 23.07 21.22 -0.06
N ASP A 255 23.95 21.39 0.93
CA ASP A 255 24.88 22.53 1.03
C ASP A 255 25.90 22.57 -0.12
N GLN A 256 26.18 21.44 -0.75
CA GLN A 256 27.03 21.34 -1.94
C GLN A 256 26.29 21.67 -3.25
N GLY A 257 24.99 22.02 -3.21
CA GLY A 257 24.23 22.41 -4.39
C GLY A 257 23.86 21.26 -5.33
N LEU A 258 23.97 20.01 -4.89
CA LEU A 258 23.66 18.80 -5.68
C LEU A 258 22.14 18.51 -5.78
N GLU A 259 21.27 19.47 -5.45
CA GLU A 259 19.81 19.29 -5.48
C GLU A 259 19.25 19.12 -6.91
N ASP A 260 19.89 19.74 -7.90
CA ASP A 260 19.38 19.95 -9.26
C ASP A 260 20.25 19.31 -10.37
N ASN A 261 21.32 18.57 -10.05
CA ASN A 261 22.21 17.98 -11.06
C ASN A 261 21.56 16.78 -11.78
N ALA A 262 20.71 17.08 -12.77
CA ALA A 262 20.15 16.14 -13.74
C ALA A 262 21.10 15.87 -14.93
N HIS A 263 22.28 16.51 -14.97
CA HIS A 263 23.16 16.56 -16.16
C HIS A 263 24.55 15.93 -15.97
N GLU A 264 24.92 15.52 -14.77
CA GLU A 264 26.03 14.60 -14.53
C GLU A 264 25.40 13.29 -14.05
N GLU A 265 25.94 12.14 -14.48
CA GLU A 265 25.38 10.79 -14.27
C GLU A 265 24.58 10.69 -12.96
N PRO A 266 23.31 10.23 -13.00
CA PRO A 266 22.47 10.18 -11.82
C PRO A 266 23.28 9.57 -10.68
N LEU A 267 23.38 10.28 -9.55
CA LEU A 267 24.06 9.81 -8.35
C LEU A 267 23.49 8.42 -8.02
N SER A 268 24.19 7.37 -8.48
CA SER A 268 23.72 5.99 -8.42
C SER A 268 23.65 5.65 -6.94
N GLY A 269 22.43 5.65 -6.42
CA GLY A 269 22.24 5.54 -4.99
C GLY A 269 21.03 6.22 -4.37
N MET A 270 20.22 6.93 -5.14
CA MET A 270 18.88 7.35 -4.71
C MET A 270 17.76 6.52 -5.35
N GLU A 271 18.13 5.35 -5.86
CA GLU A 271 17.39 4.45 -6.76
C GLU A 271 16.59 3.42 -5.98
N SER A 272 15.74 3.90 -5.10
CA SER A 272 15.00 3.00 -4.22
C SER A 272 13.52 3.12 -4.48
N VAL A 273 13.04 2.40 -5.49
CA VAL A 273 11.62 2.09 -5.62
C VAL A 273 11.43 0.62 -5.30
N TRP A 274 10.68 0.34 -4.24
CA TRP A 274 10.39 -1.02 -3.81
C TRP A 274 8.88 -1.22 -3.76
N ILE A 275 8.46 -2.42 -4.13
CA ILE A 275 7.08 -2.87 -3.94
C ILE A 275 7.05 -4.05 -2.98
N PHE A 276 5.97 -4.15 -2.22
CA PHE A 276 5.66 -5.35 -1.47
C PHE A 276 4.55 -6.09 -2.21
N TYR A 277 4.80 -7.33 -2.60
CA TYR A 277 3.87 -8.11 -3.41
C TYR A 277 3.88 -9.58 -3.01
N LYS A 278 2.71 -10.11 -2.62
CA LYS A 278 2.51 -11.48 -2.13
C LYS A 278 3.50 -11.85 -1.00
N GLY A 279 3.80 -10.89 -0.14
CA GLY A 279 4.74 -11.07 0.97
C GLY A 279 6.23 -11.03 0.60
N LYS A 280 6.58 -10.67 -0.65
CA LYS A 280 7.96 -10.46 -1.12
C LYS A 280 8.26 -8.97 -1.24
N SER A 281 9.43 -8.54 -0.79
CA SER A 281 9.94 -7.19 -1.03
C SER A 281 10.75 -7.20 -2.32
N ILE A 282 10.24 -6.55 -3.37
CA ILE A 282 10.82 -6.57 -4.72
C ILE A 282 11.36 -5.18 -5.06
N HIS A 283 12.63 -5.09 -5.41
CA HIS A 283 13.28 -3.87 -5.90
C HIS A 283 12.95 -3.65 -7.37
N LEU A 284 12.46 -2.46 -7.73
CA LEU A 284 12.31 -2.04 -9.12
C LEU A 284 13.57 -1.28 -9.53
N SER A 285 14.65 -2.00 -9.84
CA SER A 285 15.98 -1.41 -10.02
C SER A 285 16.07 -0.52 -11.25
N PHE A 286 15.16 -0.68 -12.21
CA PHE A 286 15.05 0.16 -13.41
C PHE A 286 14.35 1.51 -13.19
N LEU A 287 13.86 1.81 -11.97
CA LEU A 287 13.17 3.06 -11.65
C LEU A 287 13.94 3.93 -10.66
N SER A 288 13.93 5.23 -10.92
CA SER A 288 14.56 6.24 -10.06
C SER A 288 13.67 7.48 -9.93
N PHE A 289 13.81 8.20 -8.81
CA PHE A 289 13.18 9.52 -8.64
C PHE A 289 13.90 10.62 -9.42
N GLY A 290 15.06 10.32 -10.01
CA GLY A 290 15.86 11.25 -10.82
C GLY A 290 16.62 12.31 -10.01
N SER A 291 16.06 12.82 -8.91
CA SER A 291 16.74 13.77 -8.02
C SER A 291 16.28 13.68 -6.56
N ILE A 292 17.15 14.15 -5.66
CA ILE A 292 16.84 14.38 -4.24
C ILE A 292 15.60 15.25 -4.08
N ARG A 293 15.52 16.32 -4.88
CA ARG A 293 14.44 17.29 -4.84
C ARG A 293 13.09 16.64 -5.14
N GLU A 294 13.06 15.73 -6.11
CA GLU A 294 11.85 15.01 -6.46
C GLU A 294 11.42 14.02 -5.36
N LEU A 295 12.35 13.23 -4.81
CA LEU A 295 12.05 12.35 -3.68
C LEU A 295 11.52 13.13 -2.47
N LYS A 296 12.16 14.26 -2.13
CA LYS A 296 11.70 15.20 -1.09
C LYS A 296 10.30 15.71 -1.38
N ARG A 297 9.99 16.09 -2.63
CA ARG A 297 8.64 16.53 -3.04
C ARG A 297 7.60 15.42 -2.81
N VAL A 298 7.92 14.18 -3.17
CA VAL A 298 7.04 13.03 -2.97
C VAL A 298 6.80 12.80 -1.47
N CYS A 299 7.86 12.70 -0.67
CA CYS A 299 7.77 12.54 0.79
C CYS A 299 6.95 13.65 1.46
N GLN A 300 7.16 14.91 1.06
CA GLN A 300 6.41 16.03 1.61
C GLN A 300 4.92 16.03 1.22
N ASN A 301 4.51 15.27 0.20
CA ASN A 301 3.14 15.28 -0.30
C ASN A 301 2.35 14.03 0.08
N ILE A 302 2.98 12.86 0.09
CA ILE A 302 2.30 11.56 0.18
C ILE A 302 1.52 11.34 1.49
N TYR A 303 1.92 11.99 2.58
CA TYR A 303 1.28 11.85 3.89
C TYR A 303 0.24 12.93 4.22
N LYS A 304 -0.03 13.91 3.34
CA LYS A 304 -0.78 15.14 3.69
C LYS A 304 -2.30 14.99 3.85
N TYR A 305 -2.88 13.82 3.60
CA TYR A 305 -4.34 13.63 3.75
C TYR A 305 -4.79 13.96 5.19
N ASN A 306 -5.92 14.66 5.37
CA ASN A 306 -6.39 15.15 6.67
C ASN A 306 -5.42 16.06 7.48
N TYR A 307 -4.35 16.57 6.86
CA TYR A 307 -3.43 17.54 7.46
C TYR A 307 -2.85 17.12 8.83
N PRO A 308 -2.03 16.07 8.91
CA PRO A 308 -1.45 15.54 10.17
C PRO A 308 -0.31 16.41 10.75
N GLY A 309 -0.27 17.69 10.37
CA GLY A 309 0.84 18.61 10.63
C GLY A 309 1.98 18.54 9.60
N GLN A 310 3.00 19.36 9.81
CA GLN A 310 4.15 19.47 8.91
C GLN A 310 5.32 18.61 9.39
N LEU A 311 6.07 18.02 8.46
CA LEU A 311 7.39 17.44 8.71
C LEU A 311 8.38 18.56 8.98
N SER A 312 9.11 18.47 10.08
CA SER A 312 10.14 19.44 10.49
C SER A 312 11.35 18.71 11.06
N GLU A 313 12.43 19.41 11.38
CA GLU A 313 13.60 18.77 11.99
C GLU A 313 13.28 18.22 13.39
N ALA A 314 12.42 18.94 14.13
CA ALA A 314 11.93 18.51 15.45
C ALA A 314 10.91 17.36 15.38
N SER A 315 10.15 17.26 14.28
CA SER A 315 9.19 16.18 14.01
C SER A 315 9.62 15.46 12.73
N GLY A 316 10.71 14.69 12.84
CA GLY A 316 11.40 14.04 11.73
C GLY A 316 10.67 12.85 11.08
N TYR A 317 9.49 12.47 11.60
CA TYR A 317 8.64 11.45 10.99
C TYR A 317 7.16 11.82 11.11
N LYS A 318 6.35 11.22 10.23
CA LYS A 318 4.88 11.25 10.30
C LYS A 318 4.30 9.89 9.96
N VAL A 319 3.31 9.47 10.74
CA VAL A 319 2.45 8.31 10.45
C VAL A 319 1.06 8.86 10.19
N ASN A 320 0.46 8.49 9.06
CA ASN A 320 -0.88 8.92 8.70
C ASN A 320 -1.58 7.88 7.82
N GLU A 321 -2.83 8.15 7.46
CA GLU A 321 -3.58 7.42 6.45
C GLU A 321 -3.68 8.25 5.16
N MET A 322 -3.74 7.57 4.02
CA MET A 322 -4.04 8.15 2.71
C MET A 322 -5.55 8.08 2.45
N LYS A 323 -6.04 8.78 1.41
CA LYS A 323 -7.49 8.82 1.10
C LYS A 323 -8.07 7.44 0.73
N ASP A 324 -7.24 6.53 0.23
CA ASP A 324 -7.62 5.14 -0.07
C ASP A 324 -7.60 4.23 1.17
N GLY A 325 -7.20 4.75 2.34
CA GLY A 325 -7.06 4.03 3.60
C GLY A 325 -5.68 3.38 3.79
N SER A 326 -4.77 3.50 2.82
CA SER A 326 -3.41 2.99 2.95
C SER A 326 -2.69 3.72 4.10
N ARG A 327 -1.94 2.98 4.91
CA ARG A 327 -1.08 3.59 5.94
C ARG A 327 0.17 4.12 5.27
N VAL A 328 0.53 5.36 5.58
CA VAL A 328 1.74 6.00 5.07
C VAL A 328 2.61 6.45 6.23
N VAL A 329 3.89 6.09 6.16
CA VAL A 329 4.93 6.57 7.05
C VAL A 329 5.92 7.36 6.20
N VAL A 330 6.31 8.54 6.66
CA VAL A 330 7.35 9.36 6.02
C VAL A 330 8.37 9.74 7.07
N VAL A 331 9.63 9.71 6.70
CA VAL A 331 10.77 10.12 7.53
C VAL A 331 11.65 11.12 6.78
N ARG A 332 12.37 11.95 7.54
CA ARG A 332 13.35 12.92 7.01
C ARG A 332 14.62 13.01 7.87
N PRO A 333 15.72 13.53 7.32
CA PRO A 333 16.91 13.88 8.10
C PRO A 333 16.65 15.00 9.11
N PRO A 334 17.31 15.06 10.28
CA PRO A 334 18.36 14.14 10.73
C PRO A 334 17.81 12.90 11.48
N PHE A 335 16.49 12.73 11.59
CA PHE A 335 15.90 11.58 12.29
C PHE A 335 16.16 10.26 11.56
N ALA A 336 16.07 10.29 10.22
CA ALA A 336 16.53 9.21 9.35
C ALA A 336 17.79 9.64 8.59
N GLU A 337 18.51 8.69 8.02
CA GLU A 337 19.63 9.03 7.15
C GLU A 337 19.13 9.82 5.94
N SER A 338 18.04 9.40 5.30
CA SER A 338 17.47 9.98 4.07
C SER A 338 16.03 10.45 4.22
N TRP A 339 15.52 11.09 3.16
CA TRP A 339 14.06 11.16 2.95
C TRP A 339 13.56 9.81 2.48
N ALA A 340 12.59 9.23 3.19
CA ALA A 340 11.99 7.97 2.79
C ALA A 340 10.50 7.92 3.13
N PHE A 341 9.77 7.07 2.40
CA PHE A 341 8.37 6.78 2.69
C PHE A 341 8.06 5.30 2.58
N PHE A 342 7.06 4.86 3.34
CA PHE A 342 6.52 3.52 3.35
C PHE A 342 5.00 3.60 3.26
N VAL A 343 4.44 3.17 2.13
CA VAL A 343 3.00 3.00 1.97
C VAL A 343 2.68 1.53 2.12
N ARG A 344 1.92 1.18 3.16
CA ARG A 344 1.32 -0.14 3.32
C ARG A 344 -0.12 -0.06 2.86
N LYS A 345 -0.43 -0.79 1.79
CA LYS A 345 -1.78 -0.86 1.26
C LYS A 345 -2.56 -1.90 2.03
N PHE A 346 -3.78 -1.54 2.38
CA PHE A 346 -4.77 -2.49 2.81
C PHE A 346 -5.65 -2.78 1.60
N ASP A 347 -5.19 -3.65 0.72
CA ASP A 347 -6.14 -4.31 -0.17
C ASP A 347 -7.03 -5.15 0.72
N ILE A 348 -8.28 -4.74 0.87
CA ILE A 348 -9.25 -5.42 1.71
C ILE A 348 -9.50 -6.79 1.08
N PRO A 349 -8.92 -7.86 1.63
CA PRO A 349 -9.13 -9.18 1.05
C PRO A 349 -10.53 -9.58 1.50
N ASN A 350 -11.53 -9.49 0.62
CA ASN A 350 -12.81 -10.15 0.85
C ASN A 350 -12.68 -11.64 0.55
N ALA A 351 -11.78 -12.30 1.29
CA ALA A 351 -11.51 -13.72 1.15
C ALA A 351 -12.55 -14.52 1.93
N SER A 352 -13.13 -15.53 1.31
CA SER A 352 -14.02 -16.48 2.01
C SER A 352 -13.23 -17.59 2.70
N LEU A 353 -13.84 -18.29 3.66
CA LEU A 353 -13.18 -19.42 4.33
C LEU A 353 -12.70 -20.48 3.32
N GLU A 354 -13.51 -20.73 2.29
CA GLU A 354 -13.24 -21.69 1.21
C GLU A 354 -12.04 -21.29 0.34
N GLN A 355 -11.74 -19.99 0.24
CA GLN A 355 -10.57 -19.49 -0.48
C GLN A 355 -9.30 -19.56 0.37
N LEU A 356 -9.43 -19.45 1.70
CA LEU A 356 -8.31 -19.43 2.63
C LEU A 356 -7.87 -20.83 3.09
N ILE A 357 -8.83 -21.74 3.23
CA ILE A 357 -8.61 -23.08 3.76
C ILE A 357 -8.72 -24.05 2.60
N THR A 358 -7.57 -24.59 2.20
CA THR A 358 -7.44 -25.50 1.05
C THR A 358 -6.67 -26.75 1.46
N GLY A 359 -6.70 -27.79 0.63
CA GLY A 359 -6.09 -29.07 0.92
C GLY A 359 -7.13 -30.18 1.11
N ASN A 360 -6.65 -31.39 1.41
CA ASN A 360 -7.53 -32.54 1.53
C ASN A 360 -8.41 -32.41 2.78
N ASN A 361 -9.72 -32.66 2.61
CA ASN A 361 -10.73 -32.56 3.67
C ASN A 361 -10.87 -31.14 4.27
N ALA A 362 -10.59 -30.08 3.50
CA ALA A 362 -10.72 -28.69 3.94
C ALA A 362 -12.15 -28.32 4.41
N ASP A 363 -13.18 -29.03 3.94
CA ASP A 363 -14.56 -28.82 4.37
C ASP A 363 -14.76 -29.02 5.88
N LEU A 364 -13.97 -29.87 6.52
CA LEU A 364 -14.03 -30.14 7.96
C LEU A 364 -13.74 -28.89 8.81
N PRO A 365 -12.54 -28.27 8.76
CA PRO A 365 -12.27 -27.04 9.50
C PRO A 365 -13.13 -25.86 9.03
N ILE A 366 -13.45 -25.74 7.73
CA ILE A 366 -14.33 -24.68 7.23
C ILE A 366 -15.67 -24.75 7.97
N THR A 367 -16.33 -25.91 7.92
CA THR A 367 -17.66 -26.11 8.49
C THR A 367 -17.63 -25.95 10.02
N LEU A 368 -16.59 -26.46 10.69
CA LEU A 368 -16.40 -26.29 12.12
C LEU A 368 -16.32 -24.80 12.50
N LEU A 369 -15.51 -24.00 11.80
CA LEU A 369 -15.41 -22.55 12.06
C LEU A 369 -16.76 -21.83 11.88
N GLN A 370 -17.56 -22.22 10.89
CA GLN A 370 -18.91 -21.67 10.71
C GLN A 370 -19.78 -21.95 11.94
N TYR A 371 -19.73 -23.16 12.49
CA TYR A 371 -20.48 -23.52 13.69
C TYR A 371 -19.94 -22.85 14.95
N LEU A 372 -18.64 -22.63 15.09
CA LEU A 372 -18.09 -21.84 16.20
C LEU A 372 -18.67 -20.41 16.21
N MET A 373 -18.84 -19.79 15.04
CA MET A 373 -19.42 -18.45 14.92
C MET A 373 -20.93 -18.43 15.19
N LYS A 374 -21.66 -19.45 14.73
CA LYS A 374 -23.10 -19.59 14.96
C LYS A 374 -23.44 -20.02 16.39
N GLY A 375 -22.55 -20.77 17.04
CA GLY A 375 -22.63 -21.17 18.44
C GLY A 375 -22.07 -20.13 19.40
N SER A 376 -21.71 -18.93 18.90
CA SER A 376 -21.20 -17.81 19.67
C SER A 376 -20.06 -18.19 20.61
N ARG A 377 -19.03 -18.87 20.07
CA ARG A 377 -17.85 -19.29 20.85
C ARG A 377 -16.74 -18.26 20.80
N ILE A 378 -16.19 -17.93 21.97
CA ILE A 378 -15.03 -17.06 22.11
C ILE A 378 -13.82 -17.77 21.48
N THR A 379 -13.31 -17.19 20.40
CA THR A 379 -12.32 -17.86 19.55
C THR A 379 -11.11 -16.96 19.31
N ALA A 380 -9.95 -17.46 19.71
CA ALA A 380 -8.66 -16.88 19.36
C ALA A 380 -8.22 -17.38 17.99
N VAL A 381 -7.67 -16.49 17.15
CA VAL A 381 -6.93 -16.87 15.94
C VAL A 381 -5.45 -16.61 16.19
N THR A 382 -4.65 -17.66 16.35
CA THR A 382 -3.24 -17.55 16.72
C THR A 382 -2.28 -17.90 15.57
N GLY A 383 -0.99 -17.61 15.72
CA GLY A 383 0.02 -17.87 14.70
C GLY A 383 1.06 -16.76 14.54
N ALA A 384 2.12 -17.06 13.78
CA ALA A 384 3.20 -16.12 13.51
C ALA A 384 2.73 -14.84 12.78
N GLN A 385 3.55 -13.79 12.81
CA GLN A 385 3.29 -12.61 11.98
C GLN A 385 3.24 -13.01 10.49
N GLY A 386 2.27 -12.49 9.75
CA GLY A 386 2.11 -12.81 8.32
C GLY A 386 1.56 -14.21 8.02
N SER A 387 1.08 -14.98 9.02
CA SER A 387 0.45 -16.30 8.81
C SER A 387 -0.99 -16.25 8.28
N GLY A 388 -1.62 -15.07 8.24
CA GLY A 388 -2.99 -14.90 7.73
C GLY A 388 -4.08 -14.79 8.81
N LYS A 389 -3.73 -14.68 10.11
CA LYS A 389 -4.68 -14.58 11.23
C LYS A 389 -5.81 -13.59 11.01
N THR A 390 -5.45 -12.33 10.72
CA THR A 390 -6.39 -11.23 10.51
C THR A 390 -7.33 -11.52 9.34
N THR A 391 -6.81 -12.09 8.26
CA THR A 391 -7.59 -12.49 7.08
C THR A 391 -8.58 -13.61 7.41
N LEU A 392 -8.15 -14.63 8.18
CA LEU A 392 -9.04 -15.69 8.64
C LEU A 392 -10.13 -15.15 9.58
N LEU A 393 -9.77 -14.28 10.53
CA LEU A 393 -10.73 -13.63 11.42
C LEU A 393 -11.80 -12.86 10.62
N MET A 394 -11.39 -12.06 9.63
CA MET A 394 -12.32 -11.33 8.77
C MET A 394 -13.27 -12.25 8.00
N ALA A 395 -12.79 -13.41 7.53
CA ALA A 395 -13.62 -14.42 6.87
C ALA A 395 -14.61 -15.08 7.85
N MET A 396 -14.19 -15.39 9.07
CA MET A 396 -15.06 -15.95 10.12
C MET A 396 -16.23 -15.02 10.45
N VAL A 397 -16.02 -13.69 10.47
CA VAL A 397 -17.07 -12.68 10.72
C VAL A 397 -18.29 -12.84 9.80
N LYS A 398 -18.11 -13.32 8.56
CA LYS A 398 -19.20 -13.58 7.61
C LYS A 398 -20.25 -14.54 8.16
N HIS A 399 -19.84 -15.48 9.02
CA HIS A 399 -20.66 -16.58 9.51
C HIS A 399 -21.36 -16.30 10.83
N ILE A 400 -21.06 -15.17 11.47
CA ILE A 400 -21.84 -14.62 12.58
C ILE A 400 -23.25 -14.30 12.07
N TYR A 401 -24.30 -14.53 12.86
CA TYR A 401 -25.66 -14.15 12.47
C TYR A 401 -25.74 -12.64 12.15
N ALA A 402 -26.42 -12.30 11.05
CA ALA A 402 -26.52 -10.92 10.58
C ALA A 402 -27.38 -10.02 11.50
N SER A 403 -28.16 -10.62 12.41
CA SER A 403 -28.93 -9.93 13.46
C SER A 403 -28.06 -9.37 14.58
N TYR A 404 -26.83 -9.88 14.75
CA TYR A 404 -25.93 -9.40 15.79
C TYR A 404 -25.27 -8.09 15.37
N THR A 405 -25.05 -7.23 16.36
CA THR A 405 -24.31 -5.98 16.22
C THR A 405 -22.85 -6.21 16.60
N LEU A 406 -21.92 -5.68 15.81
CA LEU A 406 -20.50 -5.94 15.97
C LEU A 406 -19.80 -4.64 16.37
N ARG A 407 -18.99 -4.71 17.43
CA ARG A 407 -18.12 -3.63 17.89
C ARG A 407 -16.68 -4.09 17.77
N VAL A 408 -15.88 -3.30 17.06
CA VAL A 408 -14.51 -3.67 16.74
C VAL A 408 -13.58 -2.69 17.44
N GLN A 409 -12.64 -3.17 18.24
CA GLN A 409 -11.58 -2.36 18.83
C GLN A 409 -10.27 -2.66 18.10
N GLU A 410 -9.65 -1.64 17.51
CA GLU A 410 -8.42 -1.78 16.73
C GLU A 410 -7.45 -0.64 17.05
N MET A 411 -6.13 -0.87 16.92
CA MET A 411 -5.15 0.22 17.05
C MET A 411 -5.18 1.16 15.83
N ALA A 412 -5.46 0.61 14.66
CA ALA A 412 -5.73 1.31 13.41
C ALA A 412 -6.87 0.59 12.68
N PHE A 413 -7.62 1.27 11.80
CA PHE A 413 -8.74 0.66 11.08
C PHE A 413 -8.28 -0.30 9.98
N GLU A 414 -7.76 -1.46 10.37
CA GLU A 414 -7.17 -2.45 9.46
C GLU A 414 -8.21 -3.45 8.95
N LEU A 415 -9.12 -3.92 9.81
CA LEU A 415 -10.10 -4.94 9.46
C LEU A 415 -11.15 -4.42 8.47
N GLN A 416 -11.51 -3.14 8.58
CA GLN A 416 -12.51 -2.47 7.74
C GLN A 416 -13.80 -3.30 7.51
N LEU A 417 -14.25 -4.04 8.53
CA LEU A 417 -15.34 -5.00 8.43
C LEU A 417 -16.64 -4.38 7.91
N ARG A 418 -16.90 -3.10 8.23
CA ARG A 418 -18.06 -2.35 7.72
C ARG A 418 -18.00 -2.14 6.20
N ARG A 419 -16.81 -2.03 5.59
CA ARG A 419 -16.64 -1.93 4.14
C ARG A 419 -16.83 -3.29 3.46
N ILE A 420 -16.36 -4.38 4.08
CA ILE A 420 -16.54 -5.75 3.58
C ILE A 420 -18.02 -6.17 3.66
N TYR A 421 -18.64 -5.97 4.82
CA TYR A 421 -20.01 -6.39 5.14
C TYR A 421 -20.93 -5.18 5.31
N SER A 422 -21.06 -4.38 4.25
CA SER A 422 -21.75 -3.07 4.26
C SER A 422 -23.21 -3.06 4.71
N ARG A 423 -23.88 -4.22 4.70
CA ARG A 423 -25.27 -4.38 5.16
C ARG A 423 -25.40 -4.81 6.63
N ARG A 424 -24.29 -4.96 7.36
CA ARG A 424 -24.28 -5.36 8.78
C ARG A 424 -24.13 -4.15 9.71
N ASN A 425 -24.63 -4.27 10.94
CA ASN A 425 -24.43 -3.26 11.99
C ASN A 425 -23.03 -3.43 12.61
N ILE A 426 -22.03 -2.82 11.99
CA ILE A 426 -20.63 -2.88 12.40
C ILE A 426 -20.12 -1.46 12.64
N LEU A 427 -19.44 -1.27 13.77
CA LEU A 427 -18.73 -0.02 14.08
C LEU A 427 -17.36 -0.33 14.70
N SER A 428 -16.31 0.24 14.10
CA SER A 428 -14.94 0.13 14.61
C SER A 428 -14.57 1.37 15.43
N PHE A 429 -13.80 1.15 16.48
CA PHE A 429 -13.22 2.15 17.37
C PHE A 429 -11.71 1.99 17.39
N ARG A 430 -10.99 3.10 17.54
CA ARG A 430 -9.54 3.12 17.74
C ARG A 430 -9.15 4.11 18.81
N GLU A 431 -7.97 3.93 19.37
CA GLU A 431 -7.35 4.94 20.21
C GLU A 431 -7.04 6.20 19.39
N THR A 432 -7.06 7.34 20.06
CA THR A 432 -6.63 8.63 19.51
C THR A 432 -5.72 9.32 20.51
N GLU A 433 -5.08 10.42 20.11
CA GLU A 433 -4.25 11.22 21.02
C GLU A 433 -4.99 11.71 22.29
N HIS A 434 -6.34 11.72 22.26
CA HIS A 434 -7.17 12.24 23.35
C HIS A 434 -8.13 11.21 23.95
N ILE A 435 -8.23 10.01 23.36
CA ILE A 435 -9.15 8.96 23.79
C ILE A 435 -8.36 7.67 23.87
N SER A 436 -8.18 7.17 25.10
CA SER A 436 -7.53 5.88 25.34
C SER A 436 -8.44 4.72 24.94
N GLY A 437 -7.85 3.55 24.72
CA GLY A 437 -8.57 2.33 24.37
C GLY A 437 -9.53 1.93 25.48
N GLN A 438 -9.14 2.10 26.75
CA GLN A 438 -10.02 1.88 27.90
C GLN A 438 -11.29 2.77 27.84
N GLN A 439 -11.14 4.05 27.51
CA GLN A 439 -12.30 4.95 27.33
C GLN A 439 -13.18 4.49 26.15
N GLY A 440 -12.55 4.01 25.07
CA GLY A 440 -13.25 3.41 23.93
C GLY A 440 -14.07 2.18 24.33
N LEU A 441 -13.53 1.31 25.18
CA LEU A 441 -14.22 0.12 25.68
C LEU A 441 -15.37 0.47 26.61
N ASP A 442 -15.16 1.42 27.51
CA ASP A 442 -16.22 1.88 28.41
C ASP A 442 -17.36 2.58 27.65
N LEU A 443 -17.05 3.19 26.51
CA LEU A 443 -18.07 3.65 25.56
C LEU A 443 -18.78 2.49 24.87
N GLN A 444 -18.05 1.47 24.39
CA GLN A 444 -18.63 0.30 23.73
C GLN A 444 -19.64 -0.44 24.62
N LYS A 445 -19.37 -0.55 25.92
CA LYS A 445 -20.30 -1.11 26.92
C LYS A 445 -21.63 -0.34 27.03
N LYS A 446 -21.67 0.92 26.58
CA LYS A 446 -22.88 1.77 26.54
C LYS A 446 -23.58 1.74 25.18
N THR A 447 -23.08 0.91 24.25
CA THR A 447 -23.73 0.66 22.96
C THR A 447 -24.54 -0.64 23.01
N ASP A 448 -25.30 -0.91 21.95
CA ASP A 448 -26.06 -2.13 21.71
C ASP A 448 -25.20 -3.29 21.17
N GLY A 449 -23.88 -3.30 21.41
CA GLY A 449 -22.92 -4.26 20.86
C GLY A 449 -23.10 -5.69 21.37
N THR A 450 -23.41 -6.64 20.49
CA THR A 450 -23.57 -8.06 20.83
C THR A 450 -22.27 -8.85 20.73
N VAL A 451 -21.45 -8.57 19.72
CA VAL A 451 -20.18 -9.28 19.46
C VAL A 451 -19.03 -8.29 19.48
N ASN A 452 -17.98 -8.64 20.22
CA ASN A 452 -16.76 -7.87 20.31
C ASN A 452 -15.66 -8.48 19.44
N ILE A 453 -14.92 -7.63 18.74
CA ILE A 453 -13.82 -8.07 17.88
C ILE A 453 -12.59 -7.22 18.19
N LEU A 454 -11.46 -7.86 18.48
CA LEU A 454 -10.17 -7.19 18.60
C LEU A 454 -9.28 -7.58 17.43
N GLY A 455 -8.84 -6.61 16.64
CA GLY A 455 -8.00 -6.89 15.46
C GLY A 455 -6.71 -7.62 15.82
N GLU A 456 -6.08 -7.24 16.93
CA GLU A 456 -4.83 -7.81 17.42
C GLU A 456 -4.66 -7.56 18.92
N VAL A 457 -4.30 -8.61 19.66
CA VAL A 457 -3.93 -8.54 21.08
C VAL A 457 -2.41 -8.67 21.18
N ALA A 458 -1.71 -7.54 21.12
CA ALA A 458 -0.24 -7.48 21.11
C ALA A 458 0.38 -6.81 22.34
N SER A 459 -0.38 -6.04 23.12
CA SER A 459 0.09 -5.38 24.34
C SER A 459 -0.61 -5.92 25.59
N ASP A 460 0.02 -5.71 26.75
CA ASP A 460 -0.52 -6.15 28.03
C ASP A 460 -1.88 -5.48 28.34
N GLU A 461 -2.06 -4.22 27.94
CA GLU A 461 -3.31 -3.46 28.09
C GLU A 461 -4.42 -4.04 27.21
N VAL A 462 -4.13 -4.37 25.95
CA VAL A 462 -5.12 -4.94 25.03
C VAL A 462 -5.53 -6.36 25.46
N ALA A 463 -4.61 -7.12 26.07
CA ALA A 463 -4.94 -8.42 26.65
C ALA A 463 -5.92 -8.28 27.83
N ALA A 464 -5.68 -7.31 28.71
CA ALA A 464 -6.61 -6.97 29.79
C ALA A 464 -8.00 -6.57 29.25
N TRP A 465 -8.04 -5.77 28.19
CA TRP A 465 -9.28 -5.40 27.51
C TRP A 465 -10.03 -6.60 26.95
N MET A 466 -9.33 -7.52 26.28
CA MET A 466 -9.93 -8.73 25.71
C MET A 466 -10.66 -9.56 26.78
N ILE A 467 -10.01 -9.75 27.93
CA ILE A 467 -10.59 -10.49 29.06
C ILE A 467 -11.79 -9.74 29.63
N GLN A 468 -11.68 -8.42 29.85
CA GLN A 468 -12.81 -7.61 30.32
C GLN A 468 -14.01 -7.67 29.37
N MET A 469 -13.80 -7.46 28.06
CA MET A 469 -14.85 -7.48 27.04
C MET A 469 -15.59 -8.81 27.00
N SER A 470 -14.87 -9.89 27.23
CA SER A 470 -15.41 -11.24 27.18
C SER A 470 -16.22 -11.64 28.42
N GLN A 471 -16.06 -10.91 29.53
CA GLN A 471 -16.80 -11.15 30.77
C GLN A 471 -18.12 -10.38 30.85
N VAL A 472 -18.19 -9.20 30.22
CA VAL A 472 -19.33 -8.29 30.41
C VAL A 472 -20.10 -8.06 29.11
N ALA A 473 -21.41 -8.31 29.18
CA ALA A 473 -22.45 -7.87 28.24
C ALA A 473 -22.32 -8.28 26.76
N SER A 474 -21.22 -8.89 26.33
CA SER A 474 -21.06 -9.43 24.99
C SER A 474 -21.32 -10.92 24.95
N LEU A 475 -21.90 -11.36 23.84
CA LEU A 475 -22.23 -12.76 23.63
C LEU A 475 -20.97 -13.61 23.40
N PHE A 476 -20.02 -13.07 22.63
CA PHE A 476 -18.69 -13.64 22.46
C PHE A 476 -17.71 -12.63 21.86
N THR A 477 -16.41 -13.00 21.91
CA THR A 477 -15.29 -12.20 21.44
C THR A 477 -14.47 -12.97 20.41
N LEU A 478 -14.03 -12.28 19.35
CA LEU A 478 -13.02 -12.77 18.40
C LEU A 478 -11.77 -11.92 18.51
N PHE A 479 -10.59 -12.54 18.49
CA PHE A 479 -9.34 -11.80 18.53
C PHE A 479 -8.19 -12.54 17.86
N THR A 480 -7.15 -11.81 17.46
CA THR A 480 -5.89 -12.42 16.99
C THR A 480 -4.77 -12.28 18.04
N HIS A 481 -3.87 -13.27 18.11
CA HIS A 481 -2.73 -13.26 19.03
C HIS A 481 -1.51 -14.00 18.43
N HIS A 482 -0.30 -13.73 18.90
CA HIS A 482 0.94 -14.31 18.37
C HIS A 482 1.41 -15.59 19.09
N ALA A 483 0.54 -16.22 19.88
CA ALA A 483 0.90 -17.40 20.65
C ALA A 483 1.28 -18.56 19.73
N LYS A 484 2.30 -19.32 20.12
CA LYS A 484 2.77 -20.50 19.36
C LYS A 484 1.96 -21.74 19.70
N THR A 485 1.68 -21.94 20.99
CA THR A 485 0.83 -23.02 21.49
C THR A 485 -0.39 -22.47 22.23
N PHE A 486 -1.40 -23.32 22.45
CA PHE A 486 -2.56 -22.96 23.28
C PHE A 486 -2.16 -22.61 24.72
N ARG A 487 -1.20 -23.35 25.29
CA ARG A 487 -0.66 -23.05 26.62
C ARG A 487 0.03 -21.68 26.65
N ASP A 488 0.79 -21.33 25.62
CA ASP A 488 1.41 -20.01 25.52
C ASP A 488 0.36 -18.90 25.41
N LEU A 489 -0.76 -19.14 24.74
CA LEU A 489 -1.87 -18.19 24.67
C LEU A 489 -2.41 -17.89 26.07
N VAL A 490 -2.75 -18.92 26.84
CA VAL A 490 -3.27 -18.78 28.21
C VAL A 490 -2.26 -18.06 29.09
N PHE A 491 -0.99 -18.50 29.08
CA PHE A 491 0.06 -17.92 29.92
C PHE A 491 0.40 -16.49 29.53
N SER A 492 0.41 -16.17 28.24
CA SER A 492 0.63 -14.80 27.75
C SER A 492 -0.43 -13.85 28.30
N LEU A 493 -1.71 -14.20 28.11
CA LEU A 493 -2.83 -13.38 28.58
C LEU A 493 -2.83 -13.25 30.11
N ARG A 494 -2.62 -14.35 30.83
CA ARG A 494 -2.50 -14.36 32.29
C ARG A 494 -1.38 -13.45 32.77
N ASN A 495 -0.20 -13.54 32.17
CA ASN A 495 0.93 -12.70 32.54
C ASN A 495 0.67 -11.23 32.22
N SER A 496 -0.03 -10.91 31.14
CA SER A 496 -0.48 -9.55 30.84
C SER A 496 -1.41 -9.01 31.93
N LEU A 497 -2.40 -9.79 32.38
CA LEU A 497 -3.29 -9.40 33.48
C LEU A 497 -2.55 -9.10 34.80
N LEU A 498 -1.47 -9.83 35.08
CA LEU A 498 -0.62 -9.58 36.25
C LEU A 498 0.19 -8.28 36.08
N LYS A 499 0.78 -8.05 34.90
CA LYS A 499 1.58 -6.85 34.63
C LYS A 499 0.75 -5.57 34.63
N THR A 500 -0.51 -5.61 34.18
CA THR A 500 -1.41 -4.46 34.27
C THR A 500 -1.88 -4.20 35.71
N GLY A 501 -1.52 -5.05 36.67
CA GLY A 501 -1.95 -4.96 38.06
C GLY A 501 -3.43 -5.29 38.27
N MET A 502 -4.11 -5.89 37.28
CA MET A 502 -5.52 -6.27 37.40
C MET A 502 -5.69 -7.43 38.39
N PHE A 503 -4.70 -8.30 38.47
CA PHE A 503 -4.65 -9.41 39.42
C PHE A 503 -3.31 -9.41 40.16
N GLN A 504 -3.34 -9.83 41.43
CA GLN A 504 -2.13 -10.01 42.25
C GLN A 504 -1.71 -11.48 42.35
N HIS A 505 -2.64 -12.40 42.08
CA HIS A 505 -2.42 -13.84 42.23
C HIS A 505 -2.50 -14.53 40.87
N GLU A 506 -1.44 -15.28 40.53
CA GLU A 506 -1.30 -15.98 39.24
C GLU A 506 -2.45 -16.95 38.98
N HIS A 507 -2.88 -17.71 40.00
CA HIS A 507 -3.95 -18.71 39.84
C HIS A 507 -5.31 -18.07 39.49
N ILE A 508 -5.66 -16.94 40.13
CA ILE A 508 -6.92 -16.22 39.83
C ILE A 508 -6.87 -15.64 38.42
N ALA A 509 -5.73 -15.06 38.02
CA ALA A 509 -5.55 -14.57 36.66
C ALA A 509 -5.67 -15.69 35.63
N GLU A 510 -5.13 -16.89 35.92
CA GLU A 510 -5.21 -18.04 35.02
C GLU A 510 -6.65 -18.56 34.89
N GLU A 511 -7.33 -18.78 36.02
CA GLU A 511 -8.73 -19.18 36.06
C GLU A 511 -9.61 -18.19 35.28
N GLN A 512 -9.28 -16.90 35.38
CA GLN A 512 -10.00 -15.87 34.66
C GLN A 512 -9.81 -15.94 33.13
N VAL A 513 -8.62 -16.27 32.66
CA VAL A 513 -8.34 -16.44 31.23
C VAL A 513 -8.99 -17.72 30.71
N VAL A 514 -8.87 -18.81 31.46
CA VAL A 514 -9.42 -20.13 31.10
C VAL A 514 -10.94 -20.11 31.01
N SER A 515 -11.62 -19.41 31.91
CA SER A 515 -13.09 -19.28 31.90
C SER A 515 -13.64 -18.50 30.70
N VAL A 516 -12.77 -17.76 30.00
CA VAL A 516 -13.15 -16.93 28.85
C VAL A 516 -12.87 -17.62 27.51
N ILE A 517 -11.71 -18.24 27.34
CA ILE A 517 -11.31 -18.76 26.03
C ILE A 517 -11.99 -20.11 25.78
N ASN A 518 -12.78 -20.23 24.69
CA ASN A 518 -13.37 -21.50 24.29
C ASN A 518 -12.50 -22.24 23.27
N PHE A 519 -12.06 -21.56 22.21
CA PHE A 519 -11.30 -22.17 21.11
C PHE A 519 -10.08 -21.35 20.69
N ASP A 520 -9.04 -22.05 20.22
CA ASP A 520 -7.87 -21.49 19.53
C ASP A 520 -7.74 -22.11 18.14
N VAL A 521 -7.70 -21.26 17.12
CA VAL A 521 -7.48 -21.63 15.73
C VAL A 521 -6.08 -21.18 15.34
N HIS A 522 -5.15 -22.13 15.24
CA HIS A 522 -3.75 -21.81 15.01
C HIS A 522 -3.39 -21.85 13.52
N MET A 523 -2.91 -20.73 12.99
CA MET A 523 -2.47 -20.54 11.61
C MET A 523 -0.96 -20.70 11.46
N LYS A 524 -0.54 -21.51 10.49
CA LYS A 524 0.87 -21.74 10.14
C LYS A 524 1.16 -21.29 8.71
N LYS A 525 2.38 -20.79 8.49
CA LYS A 525 2.96 -20.51 7.17
C LYS A 525 4.18 -21.42 7.02
N ASP A 526 4.21 -22.28 6.00
CA ASP A 526 5.37 -23.13 5.73
C ASP A 526 6.49 -22.36 5.01
N ALA A 527 7.63 -23.04 4.79
CA ALA A 527 8.82 -22.45 4.16
C ALA A 527 8.54 -22.02 2.71
N GLU A 528 7.63 -22.73 2.04
CA GLU A 528 7.17 -22.44 0.68
C GLU A 528 6.14 -21.29 0.64
N GLY A 529 5.74 -20.78 1.81
CA GLY A 529 4.85 -19.64 1.95
C GLY A 529 3.36 -19.95 1.94
N ARG A 530 2.98 -21.24 1.89
CA ARG A 530 1.58 -21.68 1.98
C ARG A 530 1.06 -21.47 3.39
N ARG A 531 -0.17 -21.00 3.50
CA ARG A 531 -0.87 -20.75 4.76
C ARG A 531 -1.95 -21.79 4.98
N TYR A 532 -2.02 -22.39 6.16
CA TYR A 532 -3.03 -23.38 6.52
C TYR A 532 -3.29 -23.37 8.04
N ILE A 533 -4.49 -23.82 8.43
CA ILE A 533 -4.80 -24.05 9.85
C ILE A 533 -4.03 -25.30 10.29
N GLU A 534 -3.13 -25.19 11.26
CA GLU A 534 -2.40 -26.34 11.80
C GLU A 534 -3.27 -27.16 12.76
N ARG A 535 -4.05 -26.46 13.60
CA ARG A 535 -4.94 -27.08 14.59
C ARG A 535 -6.08 -26.16 15.00
N ILE A 536 -7.17 -26.79 15.44
CA ILE A 536 -8.26 -26.14 16.17
C ILE A 536 -8.33 -26.81 17.54
N THR A 537 -8.07 -26.04 18.59
CA THR A 537 -7.96 -26.52 19.97
C THR A 537 -9.15 -26.03 20.80
N GLU A 538 -9.78 -26.92 21.56
CA GLU A 538 -10.81 -26.57 22.55
C GLU A 538 -10.20 -26.46 23.95
N CYS A 539 -10.53 -25.39 24.67
CA CYS A 539 -10.21 -25.19 26.08
C CYS A 539 -11.21 -25.95 26.95
N LEU A 540 -10.71 -26.71 27.93
CA LEU A 540 -11.51 -27.46 28.89
C LEU A 540 -11.16 -26.99 30.30
N PRO A 541 -11.93 -26.05 30.89
CA PRO A 541 -11.77 -25.64 32.27
C PRO A 541 -11.89 -26.85 33.21
N ARG A 542 -11.01 -26.96 34.20
CA ARG A 542 -11.13 -27.97 35.25
C ARG A 542 -11.84 -27.37 36.46
N ALA A 543 -12.81 -28.09 37.02
CA ALA A 543 -13.29 -27.78 38.36
C ALA A 543 -12.16 -28.13 39.35
N ASN A 544 -11.70 -27.15 40.14
CA ASN A 544 -10.65 -27.34 41.15
C ASN A 544 -11.00 -28.52 42.09
N GLN A 545 -10.36 -29.69 41.89
CA GLN A 545 -10.54 -30.87 42.75
C GLN A 545 -9.23 -31.66 42.99
N GLY A 546 -8.05 -31.01 42.96
CA GLY A 546 -6.78 -31.71 43.20
C GLY A 546 -5.81 -30.95 44.10
N ASP A 547 -5.36 -31.58 45.18
CA ASP A 547 -4.39 -31.05 46.17
C ASP A 547 -2.90 -31.28 45.75
N SER A 548 -2.62 -31.75 44.54
CA SER A 548 -1.25 -32.11 44.13
C SER A 548 -0.56 -31.09 43.20
N VAL A 549 0.78 -31.03 43.30
CA VAL A 549 1.65 -30.06 42.63
C VAL A 549 1.74 -30.23 41.10
N GLU A 550 1.42 -31.42 40.59
CA GLU A 550 1.40 -31.72 39.15
C GLU A 550 0.03 -31.42 38.51
N GLU A 551 -1.00 -31.14 39.32
CA GLU A 551 -2.37 -30.74 38.93
C GLU A 551 -2.58 -29.21 38.84
N ARG A 552 -1.50 -28.42 38.89
CA ARG A 552 -1.55 -26.96 39.10
C ARG A 552 -2.14 -26.10 37.96
N ALA A 553 -2.36 -26.64 36.77
CA ALA A 553 -3.00 -25.88 35.69
C ALA A 553 -4.53 -26.02 35.78
N GLY A 554 -5.23 -24.89 35.86
CA GLY A 554 -6.70 -24.84 35.99
C GLY A 554 -7.48 -25.33 34.76
N PHE A 555 -6.80 -25.93 33.79
CA PHE A 555 -7.37 -26.31 32.50
C PHE A 555 -6.66 -27.50 31.85
N THR A 556 -7.42 -28.19 31.02
CA THR A 556 -6.94 -29.09 29.96
C THR A 556 -7.35 -28.54 28.60
N PHE A 557 -6.85 -29.14 27.53
CA PHE A 557 -7.26 -28.81 26.18
C PHE A 557 -7.02 -30.01 25.27
N HIS A 558 -7.77 -30.12 24.20
CA HIS A 558 -7.51 -31.09 23.13
C HIS A 558 -7.63 -30.43 21.76
N ASN A 559 -7.01 -31.03 20.76
CA ASN A 559 -7.24 -30.64 19.39
C ASN A 559 -8.51 -31.32 18.89
N VAL A 560 -9.41 -30.55 18.30
CA VAL A 560 -10.61 -31.04 17.63
C VAL A 560 -10.29 -31.40 16.19
N VAL A 561 -9.48 -30.56 15.53
CA VAL A 561 -8.98 -30.78 14.17
C VAL A 561 -7.48 -30.54 14.14
N GLU A 562 -6.75 -31.35 13.38
CA GLU A 562 -5.33 -31.16 13.09
C GLU A 562 -5.05 -31.31 11.59
N TYR A 563 -4.03 -30.61 11.11
CA TYR A 563 -3.48 -30.80 9.78
C TYR A 563 -2.30 -31.78 9.82
N ARG A 564 -2.47 -32.95 9.20
CA ARG A 564 -1.48 -34.02 9.17
C ARG A 564 -1.26 -34.46 7.72
N ASP A 565 -0.01 -34.48 7.29
CA ASP A 565 0.41 -35.01 5.98
C ASP A 565 -0.42 -34.52 4.77
N GLY A 566 -0.81 -33.24 4.77
CA GLY A 566 -1.56 -32.64 3.66
C GLY A 566 -3.09 -32.72 3.79
N ALA A 567 -3.62 -33.26 4.89
CA ALA A 567 -5.04 -33.44 5.12
C ALA A 567 -5.49 -32.94 6.50
N TYR A 568 -6.74 -32.49 6.58
CA TYR A 568 -7.41 -32.17 7.84
C TYR A 568 -8.03 -33.42 8.45
N VAL A 569 -7.68 -33.70 9.71
CA VAL A 569 -8.09 -34.89 10.46
C VAL A 569 -8.89 -34.47 11.68
N ALA A 570 -10.06 -35.08 11.86
CA ALA A 570 -10.85 -35.01 13.08
C ALA A 570 -10.15 -35.83 14.18
N THR A 571 -9.82 -35.21 15.32
CA THR A 571 -9.04 -35.85 16.39
C THR A 571 -9.89 -36.20 17.60
N ALA A 572 -10.32 -35.20 18.39
CA ALA A 572 -11.22 -35.37 19.54
C ALA A 572 -12.53 -34.59 19.29
N PRO A 573 -13.69 -35.08 19.75
CA PRO A 573 -14.94 -34.34 19.59
C PRO A 573 -14.96 -33.09 20.46
N ILE A 574 -15.77 -32.10 20.06
CA ILE A 574 -16.12 -30.99 20.95
C ILE A 574 -16.76 -31.55 22.21
N SER A 575 -16.38 -31.02 23.37
CA SER A 575 -16.94 -31.47 24.65
C SER A 575 -18.46 -31.34 24.70
N SER A 576 -19.10 -32.24 25.45
CA SER A 576 -20.56 -32.25 25.61
C SER A 576 -21.11 -30.95 26.20
N GLY A 577 -20.39 -30.31 27.12
CA GLY A 577 -20.73 -28.98 27.64
C GLY A 577 -20.76 -27.93 26.53
N SER A 578 -19.66 -27.81 25.78
CA SER A 578 -19.57 -26.88 24.64
C SER A 578 -20.64 -27.16 23.58
N MET A 579 -20.97 -28.42 23.29
CA MET A 579 -22.03 -28.77 22.35
C MET A 579 -23.42 -28.32 22.82
N VAL A 580 -23.71 -28.36 24.13
CA VAL A 580 -24.95 -27.82 24.68
C VAL A 580 -24.97 -26.30 24.52
N ASP A 581 -23.93 -25.62 24.99
CA ASP A 581 -23.84 -24.16 24.95
C ASP A 581 -23.93 -23.62 23.50
N MET A 582 -23.30 -24.30 22.54
CA MET A 582 -23.35 -23.92 21.14
C MET A 582 -24.76 -24.05 20.56
N ARG A 583 -25.48 -25.14 20.87
CA ARG A 583 -26.84 -25.36 20.35
C ARG A 583 -27.83 -24.34 20.90
N GLU A 584 -27.67 -23.91 22.15
CA GLU A 584 -28.52 -22.86 22.75
C GLU A 584 -28.41 -21.51 22.03
N GLN A 585 -27.28 -21.26 21.34
CA GLN A 585 -27.05 -20.02 20.59
C GLN A 585 -27.42 -20.13 19.10
N MET A 586 -27.70 -21.34 18.62
CA MET A 586 -28.02 -21.60 17.21
C MET A 586 -29.53 -21.51 16.94
N THR A 587 -29.88 -21.22 15.68
CA THR A 587 -31.24 -21.50 15.21
C THR A 587 -31.49 -23.01 15.22
N LEU A 588 -32.75 -23.43 15.34
CA LEU A 588 -33.10 -24.86 15.30
C LEU A 588 -32.50 -25.58 14.09
N GLN A 589 -32.59 -24.96 12.91
CA GLN A 589 -32.04 -25.53 11.68
C GLN A 589 -30.51 -25.67 11.72
N ASP A 590 -29.80 -24.70 12.29
CA ASP A 590 -28.35 -24.75 12.40
C ASP A 590 -27.89 -25.74 13.47
N ALA A 591 -28.63 -25.86 14.57
CA ALA A 591 -28.39 -26.87 15.61
C ALA A 591 -28.54 -28.30 15.07
N GLU A 592 -29.59 -28.58 14.30
CA GLU A 592 -29.78 -29.90 13.66
C GLU A 592 -28.64 -30.24 12.69
N LYS A 593 -28.22 -29.27 11.86
CA LYS A 593 -27.10 -29.46 10.93
C LYS A 593 -25.77 -29.63 11.68
N PHE A 594 -25.58 -28.92 12.79
CA PHE A 594 -24.42 -29.06 13.65
C PHE A 594 -24.35 -30.47 14.26
N GLU A 595 -25.46 -31.02 14.76
CA GLU A 595 -25.50 -32.38 15.29
C GLU A 595 -25.16 -33.44 14.22
N LEU A 596 -25.72 -33.29 13.02
CA LEU A 596 -25.38 -34.16 11.89
C LEU A 596 -23.89 -34.10 11.54
N PHE A 597 -23.32 -32.89 11.52
CA PHE A 597 -21.89 -32.68 11.30
C PHE A 597 -21.03 -33.35 12.38
N MET A 598 -21.38 -33.18 13.66
CA MET A 598 -20.67 -33.82 14.76
C MET A 598 -20.73 -35.35 14.65
N LYS A 599 -21.90 -35.91 14.33
CA LYS A 599 -22.07 -37.36 14.13
C LYS A 599 -21.28 -37.88 12.94
N GLN A 600 -21.23 -37.13 11.83
CA GLN A 600 -20.51 -37.54 10.62
C GLN A 600 -19.00 -37.66 10.85
N HIS A 601 -18.42 -36.78 11.66
CA HIS A 601 -16.97 -36.68 11.81
C HIS A 601 -16.41 -37.30 13.10
N TRP A 602 -17.23 -37.44 14.15
CA TRP A 602 -16.83 -38.00 15.45
C TRP A 602 -17.79 -39.07 16.00
N GLY A 603 -18.83 -39.48 15.24
CA GLY A 603 -19.88 -40.38 15.73
C GLY A 603 -19.38 -41.76 16.17
N ASP A 604 -18.31 -42.28 15.57
CA ASP A 604 -17.77 -43.60 15.91
C ASP A 604 -16.90 -43.61 17.19
N GLN A 605 -16.60 -42.43 17.77
CA GLN A 605 -15.78 -42.32 18.98
C GLN A 605 -16.58 -42.34 20.29
N HIS A 606 -17.92 -42.41 20.22
CA HIS A 606 -18.79 -42.43 21.40
C HIS A 606 -19.17 -43.85 21.89
N ASP A 607 -18.78 -44.90 21.17
CA ASP A 607 -19.14 -46.31 21.46
C ASP A 607 -18.02 -47.16 22.11
N ASN A 608 -16.94 -46.55 22.61
CA ASN A 608 -15.86 -47.27 23.33
C ASN A 608 -15.54 -46.68 24.71
#